data_AF-A0A7T1I8Q0-F1
#
_entry.id   AF-A0A7T1I8Q0-F1
#
_cell.length_a   1.000
_cell.length_b   1.000
_cell.length_c   1.000
_cell.angle_alpha   90.00
_cell.angle_beta   90.00
_cell.angle_gamma   90.00
#
_symmetry.space_group_name_H-M   'P 1'
#
loop_
_entity.id
_entity.type
_entity.pdbx_description
1 polymer ?
#
loop_
_entity_poly.entity_id
_entity_poly.type
_entity_poly.pdbx_seq_one_letter_code
_entity_poly.pdbx_strand_id
1 'polypeptide(L)'
;MACSALISLLDTQHSRQGNWWLPDGGFPQHLASLLGSPLRASGRPPRSWHDLQAVFEPLGPLASPDAPAASYRYLLCLDRRGSRISCWRRYPEGLGWQRRCGPMPLAQFIRRFQQPAAARRASS
;
A
#
# COMPACT_ATOMS: atom_id res chain seq x y z
N MET A 1 6.89 -17.47 -5.53
CA MET A 1 6.82 -16.43 -6.58
C MET A 1 7.04 -15.09 -5.91
N ALA A 2 8.09 -14.37 -6.29
CA ALA A 2 8.27 -12.98 -5.88
C ALA A 2 7.08 -12.17 -6.37
N CYS A 3 6.44 -11.45 -5.46
CA CYS A 3 5.28 -10.61 -5.75
C CYS A 3 5.68 -9.20 -5.38
N SER A 4 6.13 -8.42 -6.35
CA SER A 4 6.63 -7.08 -6.11
C SER A 4 5.53 -6.03 -6.16
N ALA A 5 5.73 -4.91 -5.47
CA ALA A 5 4.86 -3.76 -5.55
C ALA A 5 5.62 -2.44 -5.65
N LEU A 6 5.12 -1.56 -6.51
CA LEU A 6 5.46 -0.14 -6.46
C LEU A 6 4.45 0.58 -5.57
N ILE A 7 4.95 1.32 -4.58
CA ILE A 7 4.15 2.13 -3.66
C ILE A 7 4.46 3.59 -3.96
N SER A 8 3.44 4.36 -4.31
CA SER A 8 3.54 5.80 -4.53
C SER A 8 2.72 6.54 -3.48
N LEU A 9 3.32 7.55 -2.85
CA LEU A 9 2.66 8.48 -1.93
C LEU A 9 2.61 9.85 -2.59
N LEU A 10 1.43 10.46 -2.63
CA LEU A 10 1.19 11.80 -3.11
C LEU A 10 0.57 12.62 -1.98
N ASP A 11 1.14 13.78 -1.68
CA ASP A 11 0.50 14.79 -0.85
C ASP A 11 0.15 16.00 -1.71
N THR A 12 -1.16 16.12 -1.96
CA THR A 12 -1.74 17.12 -2.85
C THR A 12 -1.71 18.53 -2.27
N GLN A 13 -1.59 18.67 -0.94
CA GLN A 13 -1.57 19.98 -0.30
C GLN A 13 -0.20 20.63 -0.38
N HIS A 14 0.86 19.81 -0.30
CA HIS A 14 2.24 20.28 -0.28
C HIS A 14 3.00 20.00 -1.60
N SER A 15 2.30 19.52 -2.64
CA SER A 15 2.88 19.17 -3.94
C SER A 15 4.13 18.27 -3.83
N ARG A 16 4.09 17.28 -2.95
CA ARG A 16 5.20 16.34 -2.73
C ARG A 16 4.79 14.91 -3.09
N GLN A 17 5.76 14.16 -3.59
CA GLN A 17 5.58 12.76 -3.96
C GLN A 17 6.79 11.92 -3.57
N GLY A 18 6.56 10.63 -3.36
CA GLY A 18 7.57 9.67 -2.94
C GLY A 18 7.20 8.29 -3.46
N ASN A 19 8.22 7.50 -3.76
CA ASN A 19 8.04 6.15 -4.30
C ASN A 19 8.90 5.18 -3.51
N TRP A 20 8.40 3.96 -3.31
CA TRP A 20 9.12 2.88 -2.64
C TRP A 20 8.91 1.56 -3.39
N TRP A 21 9.95 0.74 -3.39
CA TRP A 21 9.90 -0.61 -3.94
C TRP A 21 9.70 -1.62 -2.83
N LEU A 22 8.67 -2.44 -2.97
CA LEU A 22 8.50 -3.63 -2.15
C LEU A 22 8.89 -4.84 -3.02
N PRO A 23 10.06 -5.47 -2.80
CA PRO A 23 10.53 -6.56 -3.65
C PRO A 23 9.66 -7.81 -3.54
N ASP A 24 9.14 -8.08 -2.35
CA ASP A 24 8.34 -9.26 -2.04
C ASP A 24 7.10 -8.93 -1.21
N GLY A 25 6.06 -9.76 -1.32
CA GLY A 25 4.85 -9.59 -0.53
C GLY A 25 3.95 -8.44 -1.00
N GLY A 26 3.98 -8.05 -2.27
CA GLY A 26 3.17 -6.99 -2.87
C GLY A 26 1.65 -7.15 -2.81
N PHE A 27 1.14 -8.21 -2.16
CA PHE A 27 -0.29 -8.45 -1.98
C PHE A 27 -0.93 -7.44 -0.99
N PRO A 28 -2.23 -7.10 -1.15
CA PRO A 28 -2.89 -6.12 -0.30
C PRO A 28 -2.82 -6.42 1.20
N GLN A 29 -2.76 -7.70 1.59
CA GLN A 29 -2.69 -8.13 2.99
C GLN A 29 -1.39 -7.69 3.67
N HIS A 30 -0.27 -7.85 2.98
CA HIS A 30 1.03 -7.47 3.53
C HIS A 30 1.15 -5.96 3.63
N LEU A 31 0.73 -5.22 2.59
CA LEU A 31 0.70 -3.76 2.64
C LEU A 31 -0.21 -3.23 3.76
N ALA A 32 -1.38 -3.85 3.96
CA ALA A 32 -2.27 -3.51 5.06
C ALA A 32 -1.65 -3.80 6.43
N SER A 33 -0.83 -4.86 6.55
CA SER A 33 -0.06 -5.14 7.77
C SER A 33 1.00 -4.06 8.04
N LEU A 34 1.74 -3.61 7.01
CA LEU A 34 2.72 -2.52 7.12
C LEU A 34 2.03 -1.22 7.57
N LEU A 35 0.97 -0.82 6.87
CA LEU A 35 0.22 0.41 7.15
C LEU A 35 -0.50 0.42 8.49
N GLY A 36 -0.84 -0.75 9.02
CA GLY A 36 -1.43 -0.88 10.35
C GLY A 36 -0.41 -1.16 11.46
N SER A 37 0.89 -1.24 11.18
CA SER A 37 1.91 -1.34 12.22
C SER A 37 1.92 -0.13 13.18
N PRO A 38 1.74 1.14 12.73
CA PRO A 38 1.68 2.27 13.64
C PRO A 38 0.48 2.22 14.57
N LEU A 39 -0.66 1.68 14.10
CA LEU A 39 -1.85 1.48 14.92
C LEU A 39 -1.58 0.52 16.08
N ARG A 40 -0.79 -0.55 15.85
CA ARG A 40 -0.41 -1.51 16.90
C ARG A 40 0.61 -0.92 17.88
N ALA A 41 1.56 -0.12 17.40
CA ALA A 41 2.62 0.44 18.23
C ALA A 41 2.18 1.67 19.03
N SER A 42 1.32 2.52 18.48
CA SER A 42 0.95 3.84 19.03
C SER A 42 -0.54 4.04 19.29
N GLY A 43 -1.39 3.07 18.94
CA GLY A 43 -2.85 3.18 19.03
C GLY A 43 -3.47 4.12 18.00
N ARG A 44 -2.71 4.66 17.04
CA ARG A 44 -3.20 5.59 16.01
C ARG A 44 -2.78 5.13 14.60
N PRO A 45 -3.67 5.19 13.60
CA PRO A 45 -3.28 4.94 12.21
C PRO A 45 -2.39 6.07 11.68
N PRO A 46 -1.57 5.83 10.64
CA PRO A 46 -0.80 6.88 10.00
C PRO A 46 -1.74 7.89 9.31
N ARG A 47 -1.52 9.19 9.54
CA ARG A 47 -2.38 10.28 9.03
C ARG A 47 -1.58 11.36 8.29
N SER A 48 -0.28 11.45 8.54
CA SER A 48 0.58 12.43 7.91
C SER A 48 1.51 11.79 6.87
N TRP A 49 2.13 12.63 6.06
CA TRP A 49 3.23 12.22 5.20
C TRP A 49 4.36 11.57 5.99
N HIS A 50 4.74 12.17 7.13
CA HIS A 50 5.84 11.66 7.95
C HIS A 50 5.49 10.26 8.49
N ASP A 51 4.25 10.05 8.94
CA ASP A 51 3.81 8.75 9.44
C ASP A 51 3.90 7.69 8.33
N LEU A 52 3.44 8.03 7.12
CA LEU A 52 3.47 7.11 5.97
C LEU A 52 4.90 6.89 5.46
N GLN A 53 5.75 7.92 5.44
CA GLN A 53 7.16 7.79 5.11
C GLN A 53 7.87 6.88 6.10
N ALA A 54 7.60 7.01 7.40
CA ALA A 54 8.18 6.16 8.45
C ALA A 54 7.79 4.68 8.28
N VAL A 55 6.57 4.38 7.82
CA VAL A 55 6.15 3.01 7.49
C VAL A 55 6.99 2.41 6.36
N PHE A 56 7.44 3.23 5.41
CA PHE A 56 8.18 2.79 4.23
C PHE A 56 9.69 3.01 4.31
N GLU A 57 10.20 3.63 5.39
CA GLU A 57 11.62 3.92 5.59
C GLU A 57 12.52 2.67 5.40
N PRO A 58 12.15 1.48 5.92
CA PRO A 58 12.97 0.27 5.74
C PRO A 58 13.11 -0.21 4.30
N LEU A 59 12.25 0.25 3.38
CA LEU A 59 12.29 -0.14 1.97
C LEU A 59 13.30 0.70 1.16
N GLY A 60 13.69 1.87 1.68
CA GLY A 60 14.47 2.87 0.96
C GLY A 60 13.63 3.59 -0.13
N PRO A 61 13.72 4.94 -0.23
CA PRO A 61 13.00 5.67 -1.27
C PRO A 61 13.60 5.41 -2.66
N LEU A 62 12.72 5.30 -3.66
CA LEU A 62 13.08 5.29 -5.07
C LEU A 62 13.16 6.72 -5.62
N ALA A 63 14.24 7.02 -6.33
CA ALA A 63 14.42 8.30 -7.02
C ALA A 63 13.43 8.50 -8.20
N SER A 64 13.00 7.41 -8.85
CA SER A 64 12.02 7.43 -9.95
C SER A 64 10.98 6.31 -9.77
N PRO A 65 9.72 6.51 -10.22
CA PRO A 65 8.72 5.43 -10.31
C PRO A 65 9.03 4.38 -11.40
N ASP A 66 10.13 4.52 -12.15
CA ASP A 66 10.65 3.54 -13.13
C ASP A 66 11.23 2.29 -12.44
N ALA A 67 10.48 1.75 -11.50
CA ALA A 67 10.80 0.50 -10.84
C ALA A 67 10.66 -0.68 -11.82
N PRO A 68 11.28 -1.84 -11.51
CA PRO A 68 11.13 -3.07 -12.28
C PRO A 68 9.65 -3.46 -12.49
N ALA A 69 9.38 -4.42 -13.37
CA ALA A 69 8.02 -4.89 -13.63
C ALA A 69 7.32 -5.34 -12.33
N ALA A 70 6.47 -4.48 -11.79
CA ALA A 70 5.74 -4.74 -10.55
C ALA A 70 4.55 -5.66 -10.81
N SER A 71 4.24 -6.53 -9.83
CA SER A 71 2.99 -7.29 -9.83
C SER A 71 1.81 -6.44 -9.35
N TYR A 72 2.07 -5.52 -8.42
CA TYR A 72 1.10 -4.59 -7.86
C TYR A 72 1.57 -3.14 -7.92
N ARG A 73 0.59 -2.22 -7.99
CA ARG A 73 0.81 -0.79 -7.81
C ARG A 73 -0.14 -0.27 -6.75
N TYR A 74 0.37 0.56 -5.85
CA TYR A 74 -0.40 1.25 -4.83
C TYR A 74 -0.18 2.75 -4.94
N LEU A 75 -1.28 3.50 -4.92
CA LEU A 75 -1.25 4.95 -4.82
C LEU A 75 -1.92 5.35 -3.52
N LEU A 76 -1.14 5.92 -2.61
CA LEU A 76 -1.63 6.61 -1.42
C LEU A 76 -1.72 8.10 -1.72
N CYS A 77 -2.91 8.68 -1.56
CA CYS A 77 -3.11 10.11 -1.68
C CYS A 77 -3.45 10.69 -0.30
N LEU A 78 -2.70 11.71 0.11
CA LEU A 78 -3.01 12.60 1.21
C LEU A 78 -3.67 13.86 0.65
N ASP A 79 -4.90 14.09 1.10
CA ASP A 79 -5.68 15.29 0.80
C ASP A 79 -6.42 15.78 2.05
N ARG A 80 -7.15 16.89 1.94
CA ARG A 80 -7.91 17.50 3.06
C ARG A 80 -8.98 16.58 3.66
N ARG A 81 -9.43 15.55 2.94
CA ARG A 81 -10.43 14.55 3.36
C ARG A 81 -9.77 13.32 4.01
N GLY A 82 -8.44 13.31 4.11
CA GLY A 82 -7.64 12.26 4.73
C GLY A 82 -6.99 11.33 3.72
N SER A 83 -6.35 10.27 4.23
CA SER A 83 -5.57 9.34 3.43
C SER A 83 -6.46 8.37 2.64
N ARG A 84 -6.26 8.28 1.33
CA ARG A 84 -6.92 7.34 0.43
C ARG A 84 -5.92 6.43 -0.25
N ILE A 85 -6.33 5.21 -0.58
CA ILE A 85 -5.50 4.25 -1.30
C ILE A 85 -6.23 3.67 -2.51
N SER A 86 -5.50 3.50 -3.61
CA SER A 86 -5.90 2.75 -4.79
C SER A 86 -4.90 1.64 -5.07
N CYS A 87 -5.37 0.49 -5.57
CA CYS A 87 -4.54 -0.67 -5.88
C CYS A 87 -4.83 -1.16 -7.30
N TRP A 88 -3.76 -1.49 -8.01
CA TRP A 88 -3.80 -2.17 -9.30
C TRP A 88 -2.96 -3.44 -9.25
N ARG A 89 -3.37 -4.44 -10.02
CA ARG A 89 -2.61 -5.67 -10.26
C ARG A 89 -2.35 -5.79 -11.75
N ARG A 90 -1.14 -6.21 -12.12
CA ARG A 90 -0.81 -6.64 -13.47
C ARG A 90 -0.86 -8.16 -13.51
N TYR A 91 -1.56 -8.71 -14.50
CA TYR A 91 -1.58 -10.15 -14.73
C TYR A 91 -0.54 -10.53 -15.78
N PRO A 92 0.06 -11.73 -15.69
CA PRO A 92 1.01 -12.22 -16.69
C PRO A 92 0.42 -12.30 -18.11
N GLU A 93 -0.90 -12.50 -18.21
CA GLU A 93 -1.66 -12.70 -19.45
C GLU A 93 -1.75 -11.46 -20.38
N GLY A 94 -1.07 -10.35 -20.05
CA GLY A 94 -0.91 -9.23 -20.97
C GLY A 94 -2.03 -8.18 -20.96
N LEU A 95 -3.06 -8.32 -20.12
CA LEU A 95 -4.21 -7.39 -20.04
C LEU A 95 -3.89 -6.01 -19.41
N GLY A 96 -2.62 -5.67 -19.21
CA GLY A 96 -2.21 -4.43 -18.56
C GLY A 96 -2.55 -4.35 -17.07
N TRP A 97 -2.71 -3.13 -16.56
CA TRP A 97 -3.03 -2.86 -15.15
C TRP A 97 -4.53 -2.88 -14.90
N GLN A 98 -4.98 -3.76 -14.01
CA GLN A 98 -6.38 -3.82 -13.58
C GLN A 98 -6.53 -3.28 -12.17
N ARG A 99 -7.46 -2.35 -11.98
CA ARG A 99 -7.78 -1.82 -10.65
C ARG A 99 -8.44 -2.92 -9.80
N ARG A 100 -7.89 -3.19 -8.62
CA ARG A 100 -8.40 -4.21 -7.68
C ARG A 100 -9.19 -3.60 -6.52
N CYS A 101 -8.81 -2.41 -6.06
CA CYS A 101 -9.57 -1.66 -5.08
C CYS A 101 -9.27 -0.16 -5.13
N GLY A 102 -10.14 0.61 -4.49
CA GLY A 102 -10.00 2.05 -4.31
C GLY A 102 -10.47 2.91 -5.49
N PRO A 103 -10.44 4.25 -5.34
CA PRO A 103 -9.90 4.98 -4.19
C PRO A 103 -10.79 4.83 -2.95
N MET A 104 -10.25 4.30 -1.85
CA MET A 104 -10.97 4.10 -0.59
C MET A 104 -10.18 4.64 0.60
N PRO A 105 -10.83 5.00 1.73
CA PRO A 105 -10.13 5.42 2.94
C PRO A 105 -9.08 4.41 3.39
N LEU A 106 -7.91 4.89 3.81
CA LEU A 106 -6.79 4.06 4.27
C LEU A 106 -7.20 3.13 5.43
N ALA A 107 -7.96 3.64 6.40
CA ALA A 107 -8.47 2.85 7.51
C ALA A 107 -9.39 1.70 7.04
N GLN A 108 -10.20 1.93 6.00
CA GLN A 108 -11.04 0.88 5.42
C GLN A 108 -10.21 -0.19 4.72
N PHE A 109 -9.15 0.21 4.01
CA PHE A 109 -8.21 -0.73 3.38
C PHE A 109 -7.52 -1.60 4.43
N ILE A 110 -6.94 -0.98 5.48
CA ILE A 110 -6.28 -1.66 6.59
C ILE A 110 -7.24 -2.71 7.19
N ARG A 111 -8.45 -2.28 7.61
CA ARG A 111 -9.46 -3.19 8.19
C ARG A 111 -9.85 -4.34 7.26
N ARG A 112 -10.00 -4.06 5.95
CA ARG A 112 -10.42 -5.08 4.97
C ARG A 112 -9.36 -6.15 4.72
N PHE A 113 -8.09 -5.76 4.69
CA PHE A 113 -7.00 -6.64 4.26
C PHE A 113 -6.07 -7.12 5.38
N GLN A 114 -6.17 -6.56 6.60
CA GLN A 114 -5.46 -7.07 7.78
C GLN A 114 -6.06 -8.35 8.38
N GLN A 115 -7.23 -8.81 7.93
CA GLN A 115 -7.84 -10.00 8.53
C GLN A 115 -6.89 -11.20 8.44
N PRO A 116 -6.68 -11.92 9.55
CA PRO A 116 -5.71 -13.01 9.60
C PRO A 116 -6.15 -14.13 8.66
N ALA A 117 -5.18 -14.71 7.94
CA ALA A 117 -5.35 -15.92 7.14
C ALA A 117 -5.90 -17.13 7.97
N ALA A 118 -5.96 -17.01 9.30
CA ALA A 118 -6.49 -18.01 10.22
C ALA A 118 -8.03 -18.18 10.14
N ALA A 119 -8.80 -17.20 9.67
CA ALA A 119 -10.27 -17.33 9.60
C ALA A 119 -10.77 -18.20 8.43
N ARG A 120 -9.87 -18.75 7.59
CA ARG A 120 -10.22 -19.61 6.44
C ARG A 120 -9.86 -21.08 6.61
N ARG A 121 -9.36 -21.49 7.79
CA ARG A 121 -9.00 -22.89 8.12
C ARG A 121 -9.89 -23.53 9.19
N ALA A 122 -10.95 -22.87 9.64
CA ALA A 122 -11.91 -23.43 10.61
C ALA A 122 -13.25 -23.83 9.98
N SER A 123 -13.24 -24.22 8.70
CA SER A 123 -14.39 -24.78 7.99
C SER A 123 -13.92 -25.70 6.87
N SER A 124 -13.29 -26.80 7.25
CA SER A 124 -13.09 -28.00 6.41
C SER A 124 -13.03 -29.20 7.32
#